data_AF-A0A949D1V2-F1
#
_entry.id   AF-A0A949D1V2-F1
#
_cell.length_a   1.000
_cell.length_b   1.000
_cell.length_c   1.000
_cell.angle_alpha   90.00
_cell.angle_beta   90.00
_cell.angle_gamma   90.00
#
_symmetry.space_group_name_H-M   'P 1'
#
loop_
_entity.id
_entity.type
_entity.pdbx_description
1 polymer ?
#
loop_
_entity_poly.entity_id
_entity_poly.type
_entity_poly.pdbx_seq_one_letter_code
_entity_poly.pdbx_strand_id
1 'polypeptide(L)'
;LLAGRQGPAIAATDYVREYADQIRAFVPDGKKYTVLGTDGFGRSDTREHLRGFFEVDRYWIAHAAVAALANEGKMSAKDVARAIKLWKLDAEKPNPVAV
;
A
#
# COMPACT_ATOMS: atom_id res chain seq x y z
N LEU A 1 -8.33 16.49 -10.07
CA LEU A 1 -8.14 15.08 -10.52
C LEU A 1 -8.76 14.05 -9.56
N LEU A 2 -8.73 14.24 -8.23
CA LEU A 2 -9.37 13.32 -7.25
C LEU A 2 -10.74 13.78 -6.71
N ALA A 3 -11.11 15.05 -6.87
CA ALA A 3 -12.41 15.57 -6.46
C ALA A 3 -13.56 14.79 -7.14
N GLY A 4 -14.60 14.45 -6.38
CA GLY A 4 -15.76 13.68 -6.86
C GLY A 4 -15.52 12.18 -7.09
N ARG A 5 -14.28 11.68 -6.95
CA ARG A 5 -13.99 10.23 -7.05
C ARG A 5 -14.37 9.52 -5.77
N GLN A 6 -15.05 8.38 -5.89
CA GLN A 6 -15.44 7.56 -4.74
C GLN A 6 -14.28 6.65 -4.29
N GLY A 7 -14.27 6.32 -2.99
CA GLY A 7 -13.30 5.39 -2.39
C GLY A 7 -11.95 6.00 -2.01
N PRO A 8 -11.08 5.18 -1.40
CA PRO A 8 -9.74 5.58 -0.98
C PRO A 8 -8.82 5.78 -2.17
N ALA A 9 -7.75 6.56 -1.98
CA ALA A 9 -6.65 6.69 -2.93
C ALA A 9 -5.41 5.98 -2.38
N ILE A 10 -4.78 5.17 -3.22
CA ILE A 10 -3.54 4.46 -2.91
C ILE A 10 -2.44 5.01 -3.83
N ALA A 11 -1.32 5.42 -3.26
CA ALA A 11 -0.12 5.80 -3.98
C ALA A 11 1.00 4.81 -3.68
N ALA A 12 1.74 4.40 -4.71
CA ALA A 12 2.92 3.56 -4.59
C ALA A 12 4.02 4.12 -5.49
N THR A 13 5.22 4.26 -4.95
CA THR A 13 6.37 4.77 -5.69
C THR A 13 7.61 3.93 -5.39
N ASP A 14 8.59 3.94 -6.30
CA ASP A 14 9.91 3.33 -6.05
C ASP A 14 10.81 4.22 -5.16
N TYR A 15 10.23 5.20 -4.45
CA TYR A 15 10.86 6.03 -3.42
C TYR A 15 10.24 5.76 -2.05
N VAL A 16 10.88 6.24 -0.98
CA VAL A 16 10.33 6.25 0.38
C VAL A 16 8.94 6.88 0.42
N ARG A 17 8.09 6.44 1.34
CA ARG A 17 6.70 6.90 1.49
C ARG A 17 6.59 8.43 1.53
N GLU A 18 7.53 9.10 2.19
CA GLU A 18 7.55 10.56 2.31
C GLU A 18 7.44 11.27 0.96
N TYR A 19 8.03 10.73 -0.12
CA TYR A 19 7.98 11.33 -1.45
C TYR A 19 6.54 11.53 -1.95
N ALA A 20 5.70 10.49 -1.87
CA ALA A 20 4.29 10.61 -2.22
C ALA A 20 3.46 11.27 -1.10
N ASP A 21 3.91 11.20 0.15
CA ASP A 21 3.22 11.82 1.28
C ASP A 21 3.21 13.35 1.23
N GLN A 22 4.18 13.96 0.55
CA GLN A 22 4.27 15.41 0.35
C GLN A 22 2.99 16.06 -0.19
N ILE A 23 2.18 15.32 -0.94
CA ILE A 23 0.93 15.86 -1.51
C ILE A 23 -0.31 15.64 -0.64
N ARG A 24 -0.17 15.02 0.54
CA ARG A 24 -1.30 14.63 1.42
C ARG A 24 -2.22 15.81 1.75
N ALA A 25 -1.65 16.99 2.01
CA ALA A 25 -2.40 18.20 2.32
C ALA A 25 -3.27 18.72 1.15
N PHE A 26 -2.97 18.30 -0.09
CA PHE A 26 -3.73 18.68 -1.29
C PHE A 26 -4.72 17.58 -1.74
N VAL A 27 -4.74 16.43 -1.05
CA VAL A 27 -5.74 15.39 -1.28
C VAL A 27 -7.09 15.89 -0.76
N PRO A 28 -8.20 15.72 -1.52
CA PRO A 28 -9.51 16.22 -1.10
C PRO A 28 -9.90 15.76 0.31
N ASP A 29 -10.47 16.67 1.10
CA ASP A 29 -10.91 16.40 2.46
C ASP A 29 -11.81 15.14 2.56
N GLY A 30 -11.63 14.40 3.64
CA GLY A 30 -12.38 13.16 3.90
C GLY A 30 -11.95 11.95 3.06
N LYS A 31 -11.09 12.12 2.04
CA LYS A 31 -10.56 10.99 1.27
C LYS A 31 -9.42 10.31 2.03
N LYS A 32 -9.54 9.00 2.26
CA LYS A 32 -8.44 8.19 2.78
C LYS A 32 -7.32 8.09 1.75
N TYR A 33 -6.10 8.36 2.17
CA TYR A 33 -4.91 8.34 1.35
C TYR A 33 -3.82 7.47 1.99
N THR A 34 -3.56 6.32 1.37
CA THR A 34 -2.55 5.35 1.81
C THR A 34 -1.36 5.40 0.87
N VAL A 35 -0.15 5.44 1.44
CA VAL A 35 1.09 5.54 0.67
C VAL A 35 1.94 4.30 0.94
N LEU A 36 2.42 3.68 -0.14
CA LEU A 36 3.40 2.62 -0.17
C LEU A 36 4.70 3.18 -0.76
N GLY A 37 5.84 2.76 -0.20
CA GLY A 37 7.14 3.27 -0.59
C GLY A 37 8.25 2.34 -0.15
N THR A 38 9.43 2.56 -0.72
CA THR A 38 10.62 1.73 -0.55
C THR A 38 11.48 2.18 0.63
N ASP A 39 10.86 2.42 1.78
CA ASP A 39 11.56 2.77 3.02
C ASP A 39 12.49 1.61 3.45
N GLY A 40 13.71 1.94 3.87
CA GLY A 40 14.72 0.96 4.29
C GLY A 40 15.95 0.94 3.38
N PHE A 41 16.92 0.07 3.70
CA PHE A 41 18.14 -0.04 2.91
C PHE A 41 17.95 -0.88 1.65
N GLY A 42 18.63 -0.48 0.58
CA GLY A 42 18.70 -1.25 -0.66
C GLY A 42 19.43 -2.58 -0.47
N ARG A 43 19.09 -3.55 -1.34
CA ARG A 43 19.72 -4.88 -1.35
C ARG A 43 19.71 -5.46 -2.76
N SER A 44 20.62 -6.41 -3.00
CA SER A 44 20.77 -7.06 -4.30
C SER A 44 19.75 -8.17 -4.47
N ASP A 45 18.82 -8.02 -5.40
CA ASP A 45 17.88 -9.07 -5.84
C ASP A 45 17.26 -8.67 -7.19
N THR A 46 16.36 -9.49 -7.71
CA THR A 46 15.52 -9.16 -8.88
C THR A 46 14.52 -8.06 -8.55
N ARG A 47 14.10 -7.30 -9.57
CA ARG A 47 13.07 -6.26 -9.41
C ARG A 47 11.75 -6.81 -8.83
N GLU A 48 11.38 -8.03 -9.21
CA GLU A 48 10.16 -8.68 -8.73
C GLU A 48 10.24 -8.92 -7.22
N HIS A 49 11.33 -9.55 -6.74
CA HIS A 49 11.53 -9.79 -5.32
C HIS A 49 11.68 -8.49 -4.51
N LEU A 50 12.40 -7.49 -5.04
CA LEU A 50 12.55 -6.21 -4.33
C LEU A 50 11.22 -5.48 -4.17
N ARG A 51 10.36 -5.47 -5.19
CA ARG A 51 9.03 -4.83 -5.08
C ARG A 51 8.10 -5.58 -4.15
N GLY A 52 8.19 -6.90 -4.10
CA GLY A 52 7.47 -7.71 -3.10
C GLY A 52 7.99 -7.46 -1.68
N PHE A 53 9.30 -7.31 -1.52
CA PHE A 53 9.91 -7.00 -0.22
C PHE A 53 9.54 -5.61 0.29
N PHE A 54 9.70 -4.58 -0.52
CA PHE A 54 9.37 -3.20 -0.17
C PHE A 54 7.86 -2.92 -0.16
N GLU A 55 7.03 -3.92 -0.45
CA GLU A 55 5.57 -3.82 -0.38
C GLU A 55 4.99 -2.81 -1.40
N VAL A 56 5.62 -2.66 -2.57
CA VAL A 56 5.22 -1.73 -3.63
C VAL A 56 4.77 -2.43 -4.92
N ASP A 57 4.69 -3.76 -4.93
CA ASP A 57 4.17 -4.51 -6.07
C ASP A 57 2.63 -4.43 -6.20
N ARG A 58 2.12 -5.02 -7.30
CA ARG A 58 0.68 -5.05 -7.60
C ARG A 58 -0.18 -5.70 -6.51
N TYR A 59 0.35 -6.67 -5.78
CA TYR A 59 -0.40 -7.42 -4.78
C TYR A 59 -0.51 -6.61 -3.49
N TRP A 60 0.57 -5.94 -3.09
CA TRP A 60 0.55 -5.02 -1.96
C TRP A 60 -0.32 -3.78 -2.23
N ILE A 61 -0.29 -3.23 -3.46
CA ILE A 61 -1.19 -2.14 -3.86
C ILE A 61 -2.66 -2.57 -3.75
N ALA A 62 -2.99 -3.76 -4.27
CA ALA A 62 -4.35 -4.29 -4.20
C ALA A 62 -4.78 -4.57 -2.75
N HIS A 63 -3.87 -5.08 -1.91
CA HIS A 63 -4.13 -5.30 -0.48
C HIS A 63 -4.38 -4.00 0.26
N ALA A 64 -3.58 -2.96 0.02
CA ALA A 64 -3.79 -1.64 0.61
C ALA A 64 -5.18 -1.06 0.22
N ALA A 65 -5.63 -1.27 -1.02
CA ALA A 65 -6.96 -0.87 -1.45
C ALA A 65 -8.08 -1.63 -0.72
N VAL A 66 -7.97 -2.97 -0.61
CA VAL A 66 -8.96 -3.81 0.09
C VAL A 66 -9.01 -3.45 1.58
N ALA A 67 -7.86 -3.27 2.22
CA ALA A 67 -7.79 -2.87 3.62
C ALA A 67 -8.40 -1.47 3.85
N ALA A 68 -8.13 -0.51 2.97
CA ALA A 68 -8.71 0.82 3.05
C ALA A 68 -10.24 0.81 2.87
N LEU A 69 -10.76 0.00 1.93
CA LEU A 69 -12.20 -0.18 1.75
C LEU A 69 -12.85 -0.89 2.95
N ALA A 70 -12.16 -1.84 3.58
CA ALA A 70 -12.64 -2.49 4.79
C ALA A 70 -12.74 -1.51 5.97
N ASN A 71 -11.77 -0.61 6.11
CA ASN A 71 -11.82 0.47 7.10
C ASN A 71 -12.96 1.48 6.85
N GLU A 72 -13.41 1.63 5.60
CA GLU A 72 -14.61 2.40 5.23
C GLU A 72 -15.92 1.60 5.36
N GLY A 73 -15.87 0.34 5.80
CA GLY A 73 -17.05 -0.54 5.90
C GLY A 73 -17.61 -1.03 4.56
N LYS A 74 -16.90 -0.78 3.44
CA LYS A 74 -17.29 -1.22 2.09
C LYS A 74 -16.83 -2.64 1.76
N MET A 75 -15.90 -3.17 2.54
CA MET A 75 -15.43 -4.55 2.49
C MET A 75 -15.32 -5.11 3.91
N SER A 76 -15.15 -6.42 4.03
CA SER A 76 -15.06 -7.09 5.33
C SER A 76 -13.63 -7.46 5.70
N ALA A 77 -13.38 -7.71 6.98
CA ALA A 77 -12.11 -8.30 7.44
C ALA A 77 -11.83 -9.68 6.78
N LYS A 78 -12.89 -10.41 6.40
CA LYS A 78 -12.75 -11.67 5.65
C LYS A 78 -12.20 -11.45 4.24
N ASP A 79 -12.53 -10.33 3.60
CA ASP A 79 -11.99 -9.96 2.30
C ASP A 79 -10.50 -9.63 2.39
N VAL A 80 -10.09 -8.92 3.44
CA VAL A 80 -8.68 -8.63 3.73
C VAL A 80 -7.90 -9.92 3.93
N ALA A 81 -8.41 -10.84 4.78
CA ALA A 81 -7.79 -12.13 5.02
C ALA A 81 -7.73 -13.00 3.75
N ARG A 82 -8.77 -12.96 2.91
CA ARG A 82 -8.80 -13.65 1.62
C ARG A 82 -7.74 -13.09 0.66
N ALA A 83 -7.58 -11.78 0.60
CA ALA A 83 -6.57 -11.11 -0.23
C ALA A 83 -5.14 -11.54 0.15
N ILE A 84 -4.82 -11.53 1.45
CA ILE A 84 -3.52 -12.00 1.96
C ILE A 84 -3.25 -13.43 1.50
N LYS A 85 -4.23 -14.33 1.68
CA LYS A 85 -4.10 -15.74 1.27
C LYS A 85 -3.97 -15.93 -0.24
N LEU A 86 -4.80 -15.25 -1.03
CA LEU A 86 -4.85 -15.39 -2.48
C LEU A 86 -3.56 -14.90 -3.13
N TRP A 87 -3.02 -13.79 -2.64
CA TRP A 87 -1.81 -13.17 -3.17
C TRP A 87 -0.53 -13.60 -2.47
N LYS A 88 -0.64 -14.53 -1.52
CA LYS A 88 0.49 -15.10 -0.77
C LYS A 88 1.35 -14.02 -0.10
N LEU A 89 0.69 -13.01 0.46
CA LEU A 89 1.36 -11.96 1.21
C LEU A 89 1.76 -12.49 2.59
N ASP A 90 2.99 -12.20 2.99
CA ASP A 90 3.45 -12.47 4.35
C ASP A 90 3.16 -11.23 5.22
N ALA A 91 2.14 -11.33 6.07
CA ALA A 91 1.72 -10.26 6.97
C ALA A 91 2.62 -10.14 8.21
N GLU A 92 3.41 -11.17 8.51
CA GLU A 92 4.29 -11.24 9.68
C GLU A 92 5.75 -10.91 9.33
N LYS A 93 6.04 -10.63 8.05
CA LYS A 93 7.39 -10.27 7.63
C LYS A 93 7.86 -8.99 8.32
N PRO A 94 9.15 -8.87 8.67
CA PRO A 94 9.69 -7.65 9.24
C PRO A 94 9.45 -6.44 8.33
N ASN A 95 9.19 -5.30 8.95
CA ASN A 95 9.12 -4.03 8.22
C ASN A 95 10.46 -3.78 7.50
N PRO A 96 10.48 -3.43 6.21
CA PRO A 96 11.71 -3.17 5.45
C PRO A 96 12.70 -2.17 6.07
N VAL A 97 12.25 -1.26 6.96
CA VAL A 97 13.10 -0.31 7.69
C VAL A 97 13.89 -0.98 8.82
N ALA A 98 13.42 -2.11 9.34
CA ALA A 98 13.97 -2.78 10.52
C ALA A 98 14.92 -3.94 10.20
N VAL A 99 15.27 -4.14 8.92
CA VAL A 99 16.05 -5.28 8.42
C VAL A 99 17.30 -4.83 7.70
#